data_AF-A0A0D2MB13-F1
#
_entry.id   AF-A0A0D2MB13-F1
#
_cell.length_a   1.000
_cell.length_b   1.000
_cell.length_c   1.000
_cell.angle_alpha   90.00
_cell.angle_beta   90.00
_cell.angle_gamma   90.00
#
_symmetry.space_group_name_H-M   'P 1'
#
loop_
_entity.id
_entity.type
_entity.pdbx_description
1 polymer ?
#
loop_
_entity_poly.entity_id
_entity_poly.type
_entity_poly.pdbx_seq_one_letter_code
_entity_poly.pdbx_strand_id
1 'polypeptide(L)'
;MEVEFNRAMGLLRGGDIDACIDVMKLLCFEMMDMLKGSDSGGQDSGGGGDAPGAMVRDLLVRRADELAGLMAEKTQQIFSEASCAIALGRPPNSRACKYALNCLMNIFSSPGLPAGVEQGTLHRLVRVLLLRLVDEHLVKVPEGEALLKALNVLMLKLLENCDRNASFAALLALLLEAPQGVAGEPELEARWSDLVVKCLIKITKALPSTIDAVDLRQLLFAIHSFFESLGVDEIRRRGGRDDKPLRMRV
;
A
#
# COMPACT_ATOMS: atom_id res chain seq x y z
N MET A 1 -1.45 -21.23 -17.81
CA MET A 1 -0.85 -20.36 -16.78
C MET A 1 -0.65 -18.91 -17.25
N GLU A 2 0.36 -18.56 -18.07
CA GLU A 2 0.54 -17.15 -18.49
C GLU A 2 -0.67 -16.56 -19.23
N VAL A 3 -1.31 -17.34 -20.11
CA VAL A 3 -2.53 -16.94 -20.82
C VAL A 3 -3.68 -16.68 -19.85
N GLU A 4 -3.84 -17.53 -18.83
CA GLU A 4 -4.89 -17.38 -17.82
C GLU A 4 -4.62 -16.19 -16.90
N PHE A 5 -3.36 -15.97 -16.53
CA PHE A 5 -2.95 -14.79 -15.79
C PHE A 5 -3.21 -13.51 -16.60
N ASN A 6 -2.84 -13.48 -17.89
CA ASN A 6 -3.15 -12.36 -18.77
C ASN A 6 -4.66 -12.10 -18.88
N ARG A 7 -5.46 -13.16 -18.95
CA ARG A 7 -6.93 -13.04 -18.95
C ARG A 7 -7.44 -12.46 -17.63
N ALA A 8 -6.93 -12.94 -16.50
CA ALA A 8 -7.28 -12.42 -15.17
C ALA A 8 -6.90 -10.94 -15.03
N MET A 9 -5.71 -10.55 -15.47
CA MET A 9 -5.24 -9.16 -15.48
C MET A 9 -6.08 -8.29 -16.41
N GLY A 10 -6.50 -8.81 -17.57
CA GLY A 10 -7.42 -8.13 -18.47
C GLY A 10 -8.80 -7.87 -17.85
N LEU A 11 -9.34 -8.86 -17.13
CA LEU A 11 -10.58 -8.72 -16.37
C LEU A 11 -10.43 -7.72 -15.23
N LEU A 12 -9.30 -7.70 -14.51
CA LEU A 12 -9.04 -6.65 -13.53
C LEU A 12 -8.99 -5.26 -14.18
N ARG A 13 -8.37 -5.10 -15.36
CA ARG A 13 -8.30 -3.80 -16.05
C ARG A 13 -9.68 -3.27 -16.46
N GLY A 14 -10.47 -4.08 -17.15
CA GLY A 14 -11.67 -3.61 -17.85
C GLY A 14 -12.97 -4.38 -17.57
N GLY A 15 -12.94 -5.40 -16.72
CA GLY A 15 -14.14 -6.13 -16.32
C GLY A 15 -15.06 -5.29 -15.42
N ASP A 16 -16.32 -5.72 -15.32
CA ASP A 16 -17.23 -5.20 -14.31
C ASP A 16 -16.76 -5.57 -12.89
N ILE A 17 -17.43 -4.98 -11.89
CA ILE A 17 -17.01 -5.14 -10.49
C ILE A 17 -17.11 -6.60 -10.01
N ASP A 18 -18.08 -7.37 -10.51
CA ASP A 18 -18.29 -8.76 -10.10
C ASP A 18 -17.20 -9.67 -10.68
N ALA A 19 -16.86 -9.49 -11.96
CA ALA A 19 -15.74 -10.15 -12.61
C ALA A 19 -14.41 -9.81 -11.91
N CYS A 20 -14.21 -8.53 -11.54
CA CYS A 20 -13.04 -8.11 -10.78
C CYS A 20 -12.97 -8.81 -9.41
N ILE A 21 -14.10 -8.91 -8.69
CA ILE A 21 -14.16 -9.60 -7.41
C ILE A 21 -13.80 -11.08 -7.55
N ASP A 22 -14.29 -11.75 -8.60
CA ASP A 22 -14.00 -13.17 -8.80
C ASP A 22 -12.53 -13.41 -9.15
N VAL A 23 -11.90 -12.52 -9.90
CA VAL A 23 -10.44 -12.55 -10.11
C VAL A 23 -9.69 -12.30 -8.80
N MET A 24 -10.08 -11.31 -7.99
CA MET A 24 -9.45 -11.04 -6.69
C MET A 24 -9.54 -12.23 -5.75
N LYS A 25 -10.67 -12.95 -5.72
CA LYS A 25 -10.82 -14.19 -4.95
C LYS A 25 -9.82 -15.25 -5.38
N LEU A 26 -9.71 -15.48 -6.68
CA LEU A 26 -8.80 -16.48 -7.23
C LEU A 26 -7.35 -16.11 -6.89
N LEU A 27 -6.94 -14.86 -7.10
CA LEU A 27 -5.61 -14.39 -6.72
C LEU A 27 -5.34 -14.51 -5.21
N CYS A 28 -6.33 -14.20 -4.38
CA CYS A 28 -6.22 -14.40 -2.93
C CYS A 28 -6.02 -15.88 -2.57
N PHE A 29 -6.73 -16.79 -3.22
CA PHE A 29 -6.59 -18.23 -3.00
C PHE A 29 -5.17 -18.69 -3.36
N GLU A 30 -4.68 -18.34 -4.54
CA GLU A 30 -3.32 -18.68 -4.99
C GLU A 30 -2.24 -18.13 -4.04
N MET A 31 -2.36 -16.86 -3.61
CA MET A 31 -1.41 -16.25 -2.68
C MET A 31 -1.45 -16.85 -1.27
N MET A 32 -2.63 -17.22 -0.78
CA MET A 32 -2.75 -17.90 0.51
C MET A 32 -2.15 -19.32 0.47
N ASP A 33 -2.24 -20.00 -0.67
CA ASP A 33 -1.59 -21.30 -0.85
C ASP A 33 -0.06 -21.16 -0.82
N MET A 34 0.49 -20.10 -1.45
CA MET A 34 1.92 -19.77 -1.35
C MET A 34 2.39 -19.53 0.09
N LEU A 35 1.57 -18.86 0.91
CA LEU A 35 1.85 -18.60 2.33
C LEU A 35 1.87 -19.88 3.17
N LYS A 36 0.97 -20.84 2.90
CA LYS A 36 0.93 -22.11 3.62
C LYS A 36 2.13 -23.00 3.27
N GLY A 37 2.57 -22.98 2.01
CA GLY A 37 3.73 -23.75 1.55
C GLY A 37 5.07 -23.26 2.09
N SER A 38 5.16 -22.04 2.65
CA SER A 38 6.40 -21.54 3.29
C SER A 38 6.56 -21.95 4.75
N ASP A 39 5.47 -22.31 5.45
CA ASP A 39 5.50 -22.71 6.87
C ASP A 39 5.77 -24.21 7.07
N SER A 40 5.60 -25.04 6.02
CA SER A 40 5.99 -26.45 6.03
C SER A 40 7.50 -26.62 5.82
N GLY A 41 8.29 -26.17 6.79
CA GLY A 41 9.73 -26.42 6.84
C GLY A 41 10.05 -27.89 7.12
N GLY A 42 10.56 -28.60 6.11
CA GLY A 42 11.43 -29.76 6.27
C GLY A 42 10.74 -31.10 6.57
N GLN A 43 10.47 -31.88 5.53
CA GLN A 43 10.75 -33.31 5.58
C GLN A 43 11.08 -33.85 4.20
N ASP A 44 12.23 -34.51 4.12
CA ASP A 44 12.66 -35.35 3.01
C ASP A 44 11.50 -36.21 2.51
N SER A 45 11.09 -35.97 1.27
CA SER A 45 10.34 -36.92 0.47
C SER A 45 10.66 -36.63 -0.98
N GLY A 46 11.61 -37.40 -1.54
CA GLY A 46 11.85 -37.41 -2.97
C GLY A 46 10.55 -37.74 -3.72
N GLY A 47 10.29 -37.01 -4.81
CA GLY A 47 9.25 -37.35 -5.77
C GLY A 47 8.46 -36.16 -6.31
N GLY A 48 9.02 -35.44 -7.29
CA GLY A 48 8.31 -34.89 -8.47
C GLY A 48 6.92 -34.25 -8.37
N GLY A 49 6.53 -33.60 -7.26
CA GLY A 49 5.14 -33.20 -7.02
C GLY A 49 4.71 -31.76 -7.34
N ASP A 50 5.57 -30.74 -7.17
CA ASP A 50 5.10 -29.33 -7.06
C ASP A 50 5.51 -28.40 -8.21
N ALA A 51 5.80 -28.96 -9.39
CA ALA A 51 6.14 -28.15 -10.57
C ALA A 51 5.07 -27.09 -10.94
N PRO A 52 3.75 -27.36 -10.87
CA PRO A 52 2.73 -26.37 -11.22
C PRO A 52 2.66 -25.20 -10.23
N GLY A 53 2.67 -25.47 -8.92
CA GLY A 53 2.60 -24.44 -7.88
C GLY A 53 3.84 -23.54 -7.85
N ALA A 54 5.02 -24.11 -8.09
CA ALA A 54 6.26 -23.34 -8.23
C ALA A 54 6.22 -22.40 -9.45
N MET A 55 5.65 -22.83 -10.58
CA MET A 55 5.50 -21.98 -11.77
C MET A 55 4.51 -20.82 -11.55
N VAL A 56 3.40 -21.05 -10.84
CA VAL A 56 2.43 -19.98 -10.50
C VAL A 56 3.11 -18.94 -9.61
N ARG A 57 3.81 -19.38 -8.57
CA ARG A 57 4.56 -18.50 -7.67
C ARG A 57 5.58 -17.65 -8.41
N ASP A 58 6.39 -18.29 -9.25
CA ASP A 58 7.41 -17.61 -10.04
C ASP A 58 6.80 -16.59 -11.03
N LEU A 59 5.64 -16.90 -11.64
CA LEU A 59 4.92 -15.95 -12.47
C LEU A 59 4.38 -14.76 -11.66
N LEU A 60 3.80 -14.99 -10.49
CA LEU A 60 3.28 -13.94 -9.60
C LEU A 60 4.39 -13.02 -9.09
N VAL A 61 5.54 -13.58 -8.70
CA VAL A 61 6.71 -12.80 -8.28
C VAL A 61 7.26 -11.97 -9.45
N ARG A 62 7.42 -12.59 -10.64
CA ARG A 62 7.92 -11.89 -11.84
C ARG A 62 7.02 -10.75 -12.30
N ARG A 63 5.72 -10.81 -12.03
CA ARG A 63 4.73 -9.79 -12.40
C ARG A 63 4.12 -9.07 -11.20
N ALA A 64 4.84 -9.06 -10.08
CA ALA A 64 4.36 -8.47 -8.83
C ALA A 64 4.08 -6.97 -8.99
N ASP A 65 4.95 -6.21 -9.66
CA ASP A 65 4.72 -4.77 -9.90
C ASP A 65 3.44 -4.52 -10.70
N GLU A 66 3.23 -5.26 -11.79
CA GLU A 66 2.04 -5.09 -12.63
C GLU A 66 0.76 -5.44 -11.86
N LEU A 67 0.78 -6.53 -11.08
CA LEU A 67 -0.33 -6.92 -10.23
C LEU A 67 -0.62 -5.86 -9.16
N ALA A 68 0.41 -5.41 -8.45
CA ALA A 68 0.29 -4.38 -7.43
C ALA A 68 -0.21 -3.04 -8.02
N GLY A 69 0.27 -2.68 -9.22
CA GLY A 69 -0.15 -1.50 -9.96
C GLY A 69 -1.63 -1.54 -10.34
N LEU A 70 -2.10 -2.65 -10.92
CA LEU A 70 -3.52 -2.83 -11.22
C LEU A 70 -4.38 -2.85 -9.98
N MET A 71 -3.92 -3.50 -8.91
CA MET A 71 -4.64 -3.50 -7.65
C MET A 71 -4.70 -2.10 -7.02
N ALA A 72 -3.69 -1.25 -7.23
CA ALA A 72 -3.73 0.16 -6.82
C ALA A 72 -4.84 0.92 -7.55
N GLU A 73 -4.90 0.79 -8.88
CA GLU A 73 -5.91 1.43 -9.72
C GLU A 73 -7.33 0.95 -9.37
N LYS A 74 -7.50 -0.37 -9.21
CA LYS A 74 -8.80 -0.96 -8.85
C LYS A 74 -9.23 -0.58 -7.44
N THR A 75 -8.32 -0.60 -6.47
CA THR A 75 -8.60 -0.12 -5.11
C THR A 75 -9.01 1.35 -5.15
N GLN A 76 -8.32 2.16 -5.96
CA GLN A 76 -8.70 3.55 -6.11
C GLN A 76 -10.12 3.72 -6.65
N GLN A 77 -10.45 3.03 -7.73
CA GLN A 77 -11.78 3.04 -8.34
C GLN A 77 -12.86 2.60 -7.35
N ILE A 78 -12.69 1.44 -6.71
CA ILE A 78 -13.68 0.84 -5.79
C ILE A 78 -14.00 1.78 -4.64
N PHE A 79 -12.96 2.38 -4.02
CA PHE A 79 -13.17 3.30 -2.91
C PHE A 79 -13.74 4.65 -3.35
N SER A 80 -13.40 5.14 -4.54
CA SER A 80 -14.01 6.36 -5.08
C SER A 80 -15.51 6.16 -5.35
N GLU A 81 -15.90 5.01 -5.91
CA GLU A 81 -17.30 4.63 -6.09
C GLU A 81 -18.01 4.46 -4.75
N ALA A 82 -17.35 3.86 -3.76
CA ALA A 82 -17.88 3.73 -2.41
C ALA A 82 -18.12 5.11 -1.76
N SER A 83 -17.14 6.01 -1.76
CA SER A 83 -17.31 7.36 -1.19
C SER A 83 -18.41 8.15 -1.91
N CYS A 84 -18.53 8.00 -3.23
CA CYS A 84 -19.63 8.59 -4.00
C CYS A 84 -21.00 8.03 -3.59
N ALA A 85 -21.13 6.70 -3.46
CA ALA A 85 -22.36 6.08 -2.98
C ALA A 85 -22.75 6.59 -1.58
N ILE A 86 -21.78 6.69 -0.67
CA ILE A 86 -21.97 7.19 0.70
C ILE A 86 -22.47 8.64 0.68
N ALA A 87 -21.85 9.50 -0.13
CA ALA A 87 -22.26 10.90 -0.26
C ALA A 87 -23.70 11.04 -0.79
N LEU A 88 -24.16 10.08 -1.60
CA LEU A 88 -25.54 10.01 -2.11
C LEU A 88 -26.50 9.28 -1.17
N GLY A 89 -26.08 8.91 0.04
CA GLY A 89 -26.89 8.17 1.01
C GLY A 89 -27.21 6.73 0.60
N ARG A 90 -26.42 6.14 -0.30
CA ARG A 90 -26.53 4.75 -0.77
C ARG A 90 -25.51 3.86 -0.06
N PRO A 91 -25.81 2.57 0.14
CA PRO A 91 -24.84 1.64 0.70
C PRO A 91 -23.65 1.46 -0.28
N PRO A 92 -22.39 1.51 0.20
CA PRO A 92 -21.24 1.20 -0.63
C PRO A 92 -21.17 -0.30 -0.95
N ASN A 93 -20.42 -0.67 -1.99
CA ASN A 93 -20.12 -2.07 -2.27
C ASN A 93 -19.03 -2.59 -1.31
N SER A 94 -19.41 -2.87 -0.06
CA SER A 94 -18.47 -3.32 0.98
C SER A 94 -17.76 -4.63 0.62
N ARG A 95 -18.39 -5.48 -0.20
CA ARG A 95 -17.78 -6.71 -0.71
C ARG A 95 -16.57 -6.40 -1.59
N ALA A 96 -16.71 -5.48 -2.54
CA ALA A 96 -15.59 -5.04 -3.38
C ALA A 96 -14.44 -4.45 -2.55
N CYS A 97 -14.75 -3.59 -1.58
CA CYS A 97 -13.74 -3.01 -0.69
C CYS A 97 -12.96 -4.10 0.06
N LYS A 98 -13.65 -5.08 0.66
CA LYS A 98 -13.02 -6.19 1.40
C LYS A 98 -12.08 -7.01 0.51
N TYR A 99 -12.50 -7.37 -0.71
CA TYR A 99 -11.64 -8.15 -1.61
C TYR A 99 -10.44 -7.37 -2.13
N ALA A 100 -10.59 -6.06 -2.41
CA ALA A 100 -9.48 -5.21 -2.79
C ALA A 100 -8.42 -5.14 -1.68
N LEU A 101 -8.85 -4.89 -0.43
CA LEU A 101 -7.95 -4.85 0.72
C LEU A 101 -7.30 -6.20 1.01
N ASN A 102 -8.05 -7.30 0.95
CA ASN A 102 -7.51 -8.64 1.18
C ASN A 102 -6.50 -9.04 0.10
N CYS A 103 -6.75 -8.70 -1.16
CA CYS A 103 -5.82 -8.99 -2.24
C CYS A 103 -4.50 -8.23 -2.06
N LEU A 104 -4.56 -6.93 -1.73
CA LEU A 104 -3.37 -6.15 -1.39
C LEU A 104 -2.66 -6.70 -0.14
N MET A 105 -3.41 -7.10 0.88
CA MET A 105 -2.86 -7.70 2.10
C MET A 105 -2.07 -8.98 1.77
N ASN A 106 -2.59 -9.81 0.87
CA ASN A 106 -1.92 -11.03 0.43
C ASN A 106 -0.68 -10.72 -0.42
N ILE A 107 -0.73 -9.73 -1.33
CA ILE A 107 0.45 -9.29 -2.09
C ILE A 107 1.57 -8.88 -1.13
N PHE A 108 1.25 -8.05 -0.14
CA PHE A 108 2.23 -7.53 0.79
C PHE A 108 2.63 -8.49 1.92
N SER A 109 1.96 -9.64 2.04
CA SER A 109 2.32 -10.67 3.02
C SER A 109 3.03 -11.86 2.38
N SER A 110 2.87 -12.08 1.07
CA SER A 110 3.44 -13.22 0.37
C SER A 110 4.96 -13.07 0.19
N PRO A 111 5.76 -14.13 0.43
CA PRO A 111 7.20 -14.09 0.20
C PRO A 111 7.53 -13.74 -1.26
N GLY A 112 8.48 -12.82 -1.47
CA GLY A 112 8.98 -12.44 -2.79
C GLY A 112 8.14 -11.42 -3.57
N LEU A 113 6.81 -11.39 -3.39
CA LEU A 113 5.95 -10.42 -4.09
C LEU A 113 6.27 -8.95 -3.74
N PRO A 114 6.40 -8.56 -2.45
CA PRO A 114 6.72 -7.18 -2.08
C PRO A 114 8.03 -6.67 -2.68
N ALA A 115 9.03 -7.55 -2.82
CA ALA A 115 10.33 -7.21 -3.38
C ALA A 115 10.29 -6.93 -4.88
N GLY A 116 9.28 -7.45 -5.58
CA GLY A 116 9.05 -7.20 -7.00
C GLY A 116 8.18 -5.97 -7.29
N VAL A 117 7.78 -5.19 -6.27
CA VAL A 117 7.00 -3.96 -6.45
C VAL A 117 7.94 -2.77 -6.61
N GLU A 118 7.84 -2.06 -7.72
CA GLU A 118 8.70 -0.92 -8.03
C GLU A 118 8.29 0.33 -7.25
N GLN A 119 9.25 1.25 -7.06
CA GLN A 119 9.06 2.50 -6.33
C GLN A 119 7.85 3.31 -6.84
N GLY A 120 7.63 3.36 -8.16
CA GLY A 120 6.51 4.08 -8.75
C GLY A 120 5.15 3.50 -8.34
N THR A 121 5.03 2.17 -8.34
CA THR A 121 3.82 1.45 -7.91
C THR A 121 3.62 1.56 -6.41
N LEU A 122 4.70 1.42 -5.63
CA LEU A 122 4.66 1.62 -4.19
C LEU A 122 4.15 3.02 -3.82
N HIS A 123 4.69 4.06 -4.46
CA HIS A 123 4.25 5.45 -4.25
C HIS A 123 2.75 5.62 -4.54
N ARG A 124 2.24 5.04 -5.64
CA ARG A 124 0.80 5.04 -5.93
C ARG A 124 -0.02 4.32 -4.85
N LEU A 125 0.42 3.15 -4.39
CA LEU A 125 -0.28 2.37 -3.36
C LEU A 125 -0.32 3.12 -2.03
N VAL A 126 0.81 3.65 -1.57
CA VAL A 126 0.87 4.48 -0.35
C VAL A 126 -0.10 5.64 -0.46
N ARG A 127 -0.09 6.38 -1.58
CA ARG A 127 -1.03 7.48 -1.82
C ARG A 127 -2.47 7.02 -1.75
N VAL A 128 -2.81 5.90 -2.41
CA VAL A 128 -4.18 5.37 -2.42
C VAL A 128 -4.63 5.01 -1.01
N LEU A 129 -3.82 4.28 -0.25
CA LEU A 129 -4.19 3.87 1.11
C LEU A 129 -4.34 5.06 2.06
N LEU A 130 -3.40 6.01 2.03
CA LEU A 130 -3.46 7.22 2.86
C LEU A 130 -4.72 8.05 2.57
N LEU A 131 -5.08 8.21 1.30
CA LEU A 131 -6.28 8.94 0.89
C LEU A 131 -7.55 8.30 1.47
N ARG A 132 -7.57 6.98 1.68
CA ARG A 132 -8.74 6.30 2.26
C ARG A 132 -8.73 6.38 3.79
N LEU A 133 -7.54 6.40 4.38
CA LEU A 133 -7.37 6.56 5.82
C LEU A 133 -7.76 7.96 6.33
N VAL A 134 -7.64 8.99 5.49
CA VAL A 134 -8.10 10.35 5.82
C VAL A 134 -9.56 10.61 5.45
N ASP A 135 -10.25 9.65 4.81
CA ASP A 135 -11.65 9.80 4.41
C ASP A 135 -12.61 9.57 5.60
N GLU A 136 -13.14 10.65 6.15
CA GLU A 136 -14.09 10.60 7.27
C GLU A 136 -15.46 10.01 6.90
N HIS A 137 -15.80 9.96 5.60
CA HIS A 137 -17.06 9.34 5.17
C HIS A 137 -17.05 7.83 5.38
N LEU A 138 -15.87 7.22 5.34
CA LEU A 138 -15.74 5.77 5.50
C LEU A 138 -16.22 5.32 6.88
N VAL A 139 -16.04 6.12 7.93
CA VAL A 139 -16.47 5.78 9.31
C VAL A 139 -17.98 5.93 9.50
N LYS A 140 -18.67 6.66 8.61
CA LYS A 140 -20.11 6.94 8.72
C LYS A 140 -21.00 5.80 8.23
N VAL A 141 -20.42 4.75 7.63
CA VAL A 141 -21.17 3.60 7.12
C VAL A 141 -21.07 2.34 7.98
N PRO A 142 -22.07 1.45 7.91
CA PRO A 142 -21.95 0.10 8.44
C PRO A 142 -20.69 -0.59 7.86
N GLU A 143 -19.91 -1.24 8.72
CA GLU A 143 -18.59 -1.84 8.39
C GLU A 143 -17.43 -0.87 8.15
N GLY A 144 -17.69 0.45 8.19
CA GLY A 144 -16.70 1.50 7.98
C GLY A 144 -15.47 1.42 8.89
N GLU A 145 -15.70 1.25 10.18
CA GLU A 145 -14.64 1.09 11.18
C GLU A 145 -13.78 -0.14 10.92
N ALA A 146 -14.39 -1.26 10.51
CA ALA A 146 -13.67 -2.48 10.18
C ALA A 146 -12.80 -2.30 8.93
N LEU A 147 -13.30 -1.59 7.91
CA LEU A 147 -12.53 -1.23 6.72
C LEU A 147 -11.37 -0.30 7.06
N LEU A 148 -11.58 0.71 7.91
CA LEU A 148 -10.53 1.62 8.35
C LEU A 148 -9.44 0.87 9.15
N LYS A 149 -9.83 -0.08 9.99
CA LYS A 149 -8.88 -0.96 10.70
C LYS A 149 -8.07 -1.82 9.72
N ALA A 150 -8.73 -2.42 8.72
CA ALA A 150 -8.06 -3.22 7.69
C ALA A 150 -7.09 -2.38 6.85
N LEU A 151 -7.48 -1.16 6.46
CA LEU A 151 -6.62 -0.20 5.76
C LEU A 151 -5.37 0.15 6.59
N ASN A 152 -5.53 0.39 7.89
CA ASN A 152 -4.39 0.67 8.77
C ASN A 152 -3.44 -0.51 8.87
N VAL A 153 -3.97 -1.73 9.06
CA VAL A 153 -3.14 -2.95 9.10
C VAL A 153 -2.43 -3.16 7.76
N LEU A 154 -3.10 -2.95 6.63
CA LEU A 154 -2.52 -3.04 5.30
C LEU A 154 -1.39 -2.02 5.09
N MET A 155 -1.60 -0.76 5.50
CA MET A 155 -0.58 0.29 5.42
C MET A 155 0.69 -0.11 6.20
N LEU A 156 0.51 -0.65 7.41
CA LEU A 156 1.63 -1.15 8.20
C LEU A 156 2.34 -2.34 7.53
N LYS A 157 1.57 -3.30 6.99
CA LYS A 157 2.11 -4.48 6.34
C LYS A 157 2.90 -4.13 5.08
N LEU A 158 2.40 -3.18 4.30
CA LEU A 158 3.08 -2.62 3.13
C LEU A 158 4.42 -1.98 3.53
N LEU A 159 4.44 -1.10 4.54
CA LEU A 159 5.67 -0.43 5.00
C LEU A 159 6.70 -1.39 5.63
N GLU A 160 6.24 -2.51 6.18
CA GLU A 160 7.08 -3.53 6.79
C GLU A 160 7.82 -4.36 5.73
N ASN A 161 7.15 -4.74 4.64
CA ASN A 161 7.66 -5.73 3.69
C ASN A 161 8.20 -5.14 2.37
N CYS A 162 7.91 -3.87 2.06
CA CYS A 162 8.45 -3.22 0.86
C CYS A 162 9.87 -2.71 1.06
N ASP A 163 10.54 -2.42 -0.06
CA ASP A 163 11.84 -1.76 -0.03
C ASP A 163 11.82 -0.49 0.81
N ARG A 164 12.80 -0.37 1.70
CA ARG A 164 12.80 0.69 2.72
C ARG A 164 13.13 2.04 2.10
N ASN A 165 14.07 2.09 1.16
CA ASN A 165 14.45 3.31 0.44
C ASN A 165 13.26 3.85 -0.36
N ALA A 166 12.57 2.98 -1.10
CA ALA A 166 11.37 3.30 -1.85
C ALA A 166 10.23 3.77 -0.94
N SER A 167 10.06 3.15 0.24
CA SER A 167 9.05 3.55 1.24
C SER A 167 9.32 4.95 1.80
N PHE A 168 10.57 5.26 2.16
CA PHE A 168 10.96 6.61 2.58
C PHE A 168 10.75 7.62 1.46
N ALA A 169 11.21 7.32 0.24
CA ALA A 169 11.06 8.21 -0.91
C ALA A 169 9.58 8.51 -1.22
N ALA A 170 8.72 7.49 -1.18
CA ALA A 170 7.28 7.65 -1.39
C ALA A 170 6.64 8.56 -0.33
N LEU A 171 6.95 8.34 0.95
CA LEU A 171 6.39 9.15 2.04
C LEU A 171 6.92 10.59 2.03
N LEU A 172 8.20 10.81 1.73
CA LEU A 172 8.78 12.15 1.60
C LEU A 172 8.15 12.93 0.45
N ALA A 173 7.94 12.28 -0.71
CA ALA A 173 7.26 12.89 -1.84
C ALA A 173 5.82 13.30 -1.50
N LEU A 174 5.08 12.43 -0.82
CA LEU A 174 3.69 12.68 -0.40
C LEU A 174 3.56 13.70 0.75
N LEU A 175 4.63 13.92 1.52
CA LEU A 175 4.70 14.99 2.52
C LEU A 175 5.02 16.35 1.88
N LEU A 176 5.82 16.35 0.82
CA LEU A 176 6.18 17.55 0.08
C LEU A 176 4.97 18.09 -0.70
N GLU A 177 4.26 17.20 -1.40
CA GLU A 177 3.10 17.57 -2.21
C GLU A 177 1.87 16.73 -1.84
N ALA A 178 0.87 17.39 -1.28
CA ALA A 178 -0.42 16.77 -1.02
C ALA A 178 -1.13 16.45 -2.35
N PRO A 179 -1.81 15.29 -2.46
CA PRO A 179 -2.50 14.91 -3.68
C PRO A 179 -3.68 15.85 -3.99
N GLN A 180 -4.08 15.88 -5.26
CA GLN A 180 -5.29 16.57 -5.72
C GLN A 180 -6.51 16.08 -4.93
N GLY A 181 -7.34 17.03 -4.47
CA GLY A 181 -8.50 16.76 -3.59
C GLY A 181 -8.17 16.82 -2.09
N VAL A 182 -6.89 16.80 -1.71
CA VAL A 182 -6.41 17.16 -0.36
C VAL A 182 -5.88 18.59 -0.37
N ALA A 183 -5.07 18.93 -1.38
CA ALA A 183 -4.50 20.26 -1.54
C ALA A 183 -5.59 21.33 -1.65
N GLY A 184 -5.44 22.41 -0.86
CA GLY A 184 -6.37 23.55 -0.85
C GLY A 184 -7.43 23.51 0.25
N GLU A 185 -7.56 22.39 0.97
CA GLU A 185 -8.43 22.24 2.15
C GLU A 185 -7.56 22.14 3.42
N PRO A 186 -7.34 23.24 4.17
CA PRO A 186 -6.30 23.30 5.21
C PRO A 186 -6.41 22.23 6.30
N GLU A 187 -7.63 21.87 6.72
CA GLU A 187 -7.86 20.85 7.73
C GLU A 187 -7.55 19.44 7.21
N LEU A 188 -7.93 19.15 5.96
CA LEU A 188 -7.66 17.86 5.33
C LEU A 188 -6.16 17.72 5.01
N GLU A 189 -5.51 18.80 4.58
CA GLU A 189 -4.06 18.86 4.34
C GLU A 189 -3.25 18.66 5.63
N ALA A 190 -3.73 19.21 6.76
CA ALA A 190 -3.14 18.97 8.07
C ALA A 190 -3.27 17.49 8.48
N ARG A 191 -4.46 16.89 8.37
CA ARG A 191 -4.67 15.46 8.66
C ARG A 191 -3.85 14.54 7.76
N TRP A 192 -3.73 14.89 6.48
CA TRP A 192 -2.89 14.21 5.51
C TRP A 192 -1.43 14.23 5.95
N SER A 193 -0.90 15.42 6.22
CA SER A 193 0.49 15.61 6.65
C SER A 193 0.77 14.85 7.95
N ASP A 194 -0.14 14.93 8.93
CA ASP A 194 -0.07 14.18 10.18
C ASP A 194 0.03 12.67 9.95
N LEU A 195 -0.77 12.13 9.02
CA LEU A 195 -0.77 10.70 8.74
C LEU A 195 0.51 10.26 8.01
N VAL A 196 1.00 11.06 7.05
CA VAL A 196 2.28 10.81 6.36
C VAL A 196 3.43 10.84 7.36
N VAL A 197 3.46 11.84 8.27
CA VAL A 197 4.46 11.94 9.34
C VAL A 197 4.39 10.74 10.28
N LYS A 198 3.18 10.28 10.66
CA LYS A 198 3.03 9.04 11.47
C LYS A 198 3.64 7.82 10.77
N CYS A 199 3.47 7.70 9.45
CA CYS A 199 4.09 6.63 8.66
C CYS A 199 5.62 6.76 8.64
N LEU A 200 6.16 7.96 8.43
CA LEU A 200 7.61 8.24 8.49
C LEU A 200 8.20 7.89 9.86
N ILE A 201 7.53 8.29 10.94
CA ILE A 201 7.93 7.94 12.32
C ILE A 201 7.93 6.42 12.49
N LYS A 202 6.94 5.71 11.97
CA LYS A 202 6.85 4.24 12.08
C LYS A 202 8.05 3.56 11.43
N ILE A 203 8.40 3.91 10.19
CA ILE A 203 9.56 3.31 9.50
C ILE A 203 10.90 3.78 10.04
N THR A 204 10.97 5.00 10.58
CA THR A 204 12.17 5.52 11.28
C THR A 204 12.41 4.79 12.59
N LYS A 205 11.36 4.48 13.36
CA LYS A 205 11.48 3.69 14.60
C LYS A 205 11.93 2.26 14.35
N ALA A 206 11.59 1.68 13.20
CA ALA A 206 12.06 0.36 12.77
C ALA A 206 13.47 0.38 12.17
N LEU A 207 14.04 1.57 11.90
CA LEU A 207 15.33 1.72 11.23
C LEU A 207 16.49 1.03 11.97
N PRO A 208 16.64 1.11 13.30
CA PRO A 208 17.76 0.45 13.99
C PRO A 208 17.83 -1.06 13.74
N SER A 209 16.69 -1.74 13.59
CA SER A 209 16.64 -3.19 13.33
C SER A 209 16.64 -3.55 11.85
N THR A 210 16.68 -2.57 10.95
CA THR A 210 16.59 -2.79 9.49
C THR A 210 17.61 -1.97 8.70
N ILE A 211 18.57 -1.36 9.40
CA ILE A 211 19.58 -0.46 8.82
C ILE A 211 20.41 -1.12 7.73
N ASP A 212 20.68 -2.43 7.87
CA ASP A 212 21.47 -3.21 6.92
C ASP A 212 20.77 -3.39 5.56
N ALA A 213 19.44 -3.26 5.53
CA ALA A 213 18.64 -3.31 4.31
C ALA A 213 18.42 -1.92 3.68
N VAL A 214 19.05 -0.86 4.21
CA VAL A 214 18.90 0.52 3.73
C VAL A 214 20.15 0.98 3.02
N ASP A 215 20.00 1.41 1.77
CA ASP A 215 21.04 2.20 1.12
C ASP A 215 21.04 3.62 1.71
N LEU A 216 21.96 3.86 2.65
CA LEU A 216 22.10 5.15 3.33
C LEU A 216 22.37 6.31 2.36
N ARG A 217 23.07 6.08 1.24
CA ARG A 217 23.34 7.16 0.28
C ARG A 217 22.06 7.61 -0.40
N GLN A 218 21.25 6.65 -0.84
CA GLN A 218 19.96 6.95 -1.46
C GLN A 218 19.00 7.61 -0.47
N LEU A 219 18.97 7.15 0.79
CA LEU A 219 18.12 7.75 1.82
C LEU A 219 18.54 9.20 2.13
N LEU A 220 19.84 9.45 2.35
CA LEU A 220 20.35 10.80 2.61
C LEU A 220 20.10 11.73 1.43
N PHE A 221 20.25 11.24 0.19
CA PHE A 221 19.92 12.00 -1.01
C PHE A 221 18.43 12.35 -1.06
N ALA A 222 17.52 11.40 -0.81
CA ALA A 222 16.09 11.66 -0.78
C ALA A 222 15.70 12.70 0.29
N ILE A 223 16.32 12.64 1.48
CA ILE A 223 16.12 13.62 2.54
C ILE A 223 16.63 15.00 2.12
N HIS A 224 17.82 15.07 1.52
CA HIS A 224 18.38 16.32 1.00
C HIS A 224 17.45 16.96 -0.04
N SER A 225 17.04 16.19 -1.05
CA SER A 225 16.13 16.66 -2.11
C SER A 225 14.79 17.12 -1.55
N PHE A 226 14.27 16.46 -0.51
CA PHE A 226 13.06 16.90 0.18
C PHE A 226 13.23 18.30 0.81
N PHE A 227 14.31 18.52 1.58
CA PHE A 227 14.55 19.81 2.22
C PHE A 227 14.87 20.93 1.22
N GLU A 228 15.59 20.60 0.15
CA GLU A 228 15.86 21.53 -0.95
C GLU A 228 14.55 21.98 -1.62
N SER A 229 13.69 21.02 -1.96
CA SER A 229 12.39 21.31 -2.61
C SER A 229 11.42 22.05 -1.69
N LEU A 230 11.44 21.76 -0.38
CA LEU A 230 10.59 22.45 0.60
C LEU A 230 10.96 23.94 0.71
N GLY A 231 12.24 24.27 0.58
CA GLY A 231 12.75 25.64 0.66
C GLY A 231 12.88 26.15 2.10
N VAL A 232 13.89 27.01 2.31
CA VAL A 232 14.25 27.53 3.64
C VAL A 232 13.12 28.37 4.26
N ASP A 233 12.34 29.07 3.44
CA ASP A 233 11.27 29.94 3.92
C ASP A 233 10.09 29.14 4.49
N GLU A 234 9.76 28.02 3.87
CA GLU A 234 8.72 27.11 4.38
C GLU A 234 9.17 26.41 5.65
N ILE A 235 10.44 26.01 5.74
CA ILE A 235 11.05 25.46 6.96
C ILE A 235 10.96 26.49 8.10
N ARG A 236 11.32 27.75 7.84
CA ARG A 236 11.21 28.84 8.82
C ARG A 236 9.76 29.13 9.22
N ARG A 237 8.83 29.12 8.26
CA ARG A 237 7.40 29.32 8.51
C ARG A 237 6.84 28.23 9.41
N ARG A 238 7.21 26.96 9.15
CA ARG A 238 6.79 25.81 9.96
C ARG A 238 7.45 25.81 11.35
N GLY A 239 8.73 26.19 11.44
CA GLY A 239 9.44 26.28 12.73
C GLY A 239 9.09 27.51 13.59
N GLY A 240 8.49 28.55 13.01
CA GLY A 240 8.02 29.75 13.72
C GLY A 240 6.62 29.60 14.34
N ARG A 241 5.82 28.64 13.84
CA ARG A 241 4.70 28.09 14.61
C ARG A 241 5.31 27.09 15.58
N ASP A 242 4.90 27.10 16.84
CA ASP A 242 5.47 26.30 17.94
C ASP A 242 5.20 24.79 17.77
N ASP A 243 5.65 24.22 16.65
CA ASP A 243 5.61 22.81 16.32
C ASP A 243 6.69 22.17 17.18
N LYS A 244 6.30 21.83 18.41
CA LYS A 244 7.20 21.24 19.41
C LYS A 244 7.95 20.12 18.72
N PRO A 245 9.31 20.15 18.68
CA PRO A 245 10.06 19.04 18.14
C PRO A 245 9.56 17.78 18.86
N LEU A 246 9.15 16.77 18.10
CA LEU A 246 8.82 15.45 18.62
C LEU A 246 9.98 15.04 19.51
N ARG A 247 9.82 15.20 20.83
CA ARG A 247 10.83 14.80 21.79
C ARG A 247 11.01 13.31 21.58
N MET A 248 12.09 12.92 20.90
CA MET A 248 12.62 11.57 20.98
C MET A 248 12.90 11.35 22.45
N ARG A 249 11.99 10.65 23.13
CA ARG A 249 12.34 9.96 24.37
C ARG A 249 13.27 8.84 23.92
N VAL A 250 14.56 9.10 24.10
CA VAL A 250 15.61 8.07 24.17
C VAL A 250 15.26 7.13 25.31
#